data_AF-A0A7S7ALG6-F1
#
_entry.id   AF-A0A7S7ALG6-F1
#
_cell.length_a   1.000
_cell.length_b   1.000
_cell.length_c   1.000
_cell.angle_alpha   90.00
_cell.angle_beta   90.00
_cell.angle_gamma   90.00
#
_symmetry.space_group_name_H-M   'P 1'
#
loop_
_entity.id
_entity.type
_entity.pdbx_description
1 polymer ?
#
loop_
_entity_poly.entity_id
_entity_poly.type
_entity_poly.pdbx_seq_one_letter_code
_entity_poly.pdbx_strand_id
1 'polypeptide(L)'
;MQDTHQLKNCLFGFLSNMSFTSYEFKDLRQSFIQYYPEFSAKKYYSKIYLIIRELGESGMILVDRKNCTYRYTSNYSKEEILNFSSLDTNELIRKNLLIEHNNVLDNIELLHNEINAYYSYSGKFPIISDAIGTLIKNKKKELILLRAELNALKNILEIQY
;
A
#
# COMPACT_ATOMS: atom_id res chain seq x y z
N MET A 1 20.73 18.86 0.16
CA MET A 1 20.42 17.49 -0.30
C MET A 1 21.02 16.43 0.63
N GLN A 2 22.28 16.54 1.09
CA GLN A 2 22.92 15.59 2.03
C GLN A 2 22.15 15.35 3.35
N ASP A 3 21.72 16.40 4.06
CA ASP A 3 21.02 16.27 5.35
C ASP A 3 19.76 15.39 5.30
N THR A 4 19.04 15.38 4.17
CA THR A 4 17.79 14.62 4.04
C THR A 4 18.07 13.13 3.80
N HIS A 5 19.09 12.80 3.00
CA HIS A 5 19.51 11.40 2.79
C HIS A 5 20.10 10.80 4.07
N GLN A 6 20.91 11.57 4.81
CA GLN A 6 21.45 11.12 6.09
C GLN A 6 20.34 10.90 7.12
N LEU A 7 19.37 11.82 7.23
CA LEU A 7 18.20 11.65 8.09
C LEU A 7 17.43 10.37 7.78
N LYS A 8 17.17 10.11 6.49
CA LYS A 8 16.43 8.91 6.05
C LYS A 8 17.21 7.66 6.45
N ASN A 9 18.49 7.56 6.12
CA ASN A 9 19.30 6.39 6.46
C ASN A 9 19.35 6.14 7.99
N CYS A 10 19.56 7.18 8.80
CA CYS A 10 19.55 7.06 10.26
C CYS A 10 18.18 6.62 10.79
N LEU A 11 17.08 7.18 10.27
CA LEU A 11 15.72 6.84 10.70
C LEU A 11 15.36 5.41 10.31
N PHE A 12 15.70 4.97 9.11
CA PHE A 12 15.46 3.60 8.66
C PHE A 12 16.33 2.59 9.42
N GLY A 13 17.59 2.93 9.69
CA GLY A 13 18.46 2.13 10.56
C GLY A 13 17.92 2.00 11.98
N PHE A 14 17.41 3.09 12.56
CA PHE A 14 16.73 3.09 13.86
C PHE A 14 15.50 2.17 13.85
N LEU A 15 14.59 2.38 12.90
CA LEU A 15 13.35 1.62 12.79
C LEU A 15 13.60 0.13 12.53
N SER A 16 14.65 -0.22 11.78
CA SER A 16 15.03 -1.62 11.52
C SER A 16 15.40 -2.44 12.76
N ASN A 17 15.73 -1.78 13.86
CA ASN A 17 16.07 -2.42 15.13
C ASN A 17 15.02 -2.14 16.22
N MET A 18 13.89 -1.54 15.87
CA MET A 18 12.84 -1.16 16.81
C MET A 18 11.52 -1.82 16.43
N SER A 19 10.83 -2.39 17.42
CA SER A 19 9.42 -2.71 17.32
C SER A 19 8.65 -1.80 18.28
N PHE A 20 7.47 -1.36 17.86
CA PHE A 20 6.64 -0.47 18.67
C PHE A 20 5.15 -0.74 18.41
N THR A 21 4.33 -0.53 19.44
CA THR A 21 2.90 -0.78 19.36
C THR A 21 2.16 0.36 20.03
N SER A 22 1.19 0.94 19.33
CA SER A 22 0.34 2.02 19.84
C SER A 22 1.08 3.30 20.25
N TYR A 23 2.22 3.61 19.60
CA TYR A 23 3.01 4.82 19.88
C TYR A 23 2.35 6.05 19.25
N GLU A 24 2.46 7.23 19.87
CA GLU A 24 2.19 8.48 19.17
C GLU A 24 3.44 8.93 18.39
N PHE A 25 3.25 9.83 17.42
CA PHE A 25 4.38 10.38 16.65
C PHE A 25 5.45 11.03 17.56
N LYS A 26 5.02 11.71 18.64
CA LYS A 26 5.94 12.33 19.59
C LYS A 26 6.84 11.31 20.30
N ASP A 27 6.31 10.12 20.59
CA ASP A 27 7.03 9.04 21.28
C ASP A 27 8.07 8.42 20.34
N LEU A 28 7.68 8.17 19.09
CA LEU A 28 8.59 7.74 18.02
C LEU A 28 9.71 8.74 17.79
N ARG A 29 9.35 10.03 17.66
CA ARG A 29 10.34 11.09 17.47
C ARG A 29 11.28 11.18 18.67
N GLN A 30 10.75 11.17 19.89
CA GLN A 30 11.57 11.27 21.10
C GLN A 30 12.55 10.11 21.20
N SER A 31 12.09 8.90 20.88
CA SER A 31 12.94 7.70 20.84
C SER A 31 14.02 7.86 19.77
N PHE A 32 13.68 8.28 18.55
CA PHE A 32 14.64 8.48 17.47
C PHE A 32 15.74 9.50 17.83
N ILE A 33 15.37 10.67 18.38
CA ILE A 33 16.35 11.71 18.71
C ILE A 33 17.20 11.39 19.94
N GLN A 34 16.83 10.39 20.74
CA GLN A 34 17.71 9.87 21.80
C GLN A 34 18.91 9.13 21.21
N TYR A 35 18.71 8.40 20.10
CA TYR A 35 19.78 7.70 19.38
C TYR A 35 20.52 8.63 18.41
N TYR A 36 19.83 9.65 17.86
CA TYR A 36 20.41 10.61 16.91
C TYR A 36 20.08 12.07 17.30
N PRO A 37 20.77 12.62 18.32
CA PRO A 37 20.50 13.97 18.85
C PRO A 37 20.68 15.10 17.83
N GLU A 38 21.48 14.91 16.78
CA GLU A 38 21.69 15.86 15.69
C GLU A 38 20.39 16.21 14.93
N PHE A 39 19.37 15.32 14.98
CA PHE A 39 18.06 15.55 14.37
C PHE A 39 17.01 16.11 15.34
N SER A 40 17.42 16.54 16.54
CA SER A 40 16.53 17.13 17.56
C SER A 40 15.96 18.50 17.17
N ALA A 41 16.60 19.22 16.26
CA ALA A 41 16.18 20.56 15.85
C ALA A 41 14.77 20.57 15.21
N LYS A 42 14.02 21.66 15.43
CA LYS A 42 12.63 21.82 14.92
C LYS A 42 12.51 21.65 13.41
N LYS A 43 13.56 22.00 12.64
CA LYS A 43 13.60 21.83 11.17
C LYS A 43 13.45 20.38 10.69
N TYR A 44 13.76 19.39 11.55
CA TYR A 44 13.63 17.97 11.22
C TYR A 44 12.30 17.36 11.66
N TYR A 45 11.53 18.03 12.53
CA TYR A 45 10.24 17.52 13.02
C TYR A 45 9.30 17.16 11.85
N SER A 46 9.10 18.11 10.93
CA SER A 46 8.24 17.91 9.77
C SER A 46 8.78 16.83 8.83
N LYS A 47 10.10 16.76 8.64
CA LYS A 47 10.73 15.75 7.78
C LYS A 47 10.56 14.34 8.33
N ILE A 48 10.81 14.14 9.63
CA ILE A 48 10.60 12.85 10.30
C ILE A 48 9.12 12.47 10.22
N TYR A 49 8.21 13.43 10.43
CA TYR A 49 6.78 13.19 10.31
C TYR A 49 6.36 12.72 8.91
N LEU A 50 6.86 13.37 7.86
CA LEU A 50 6.56 12.98 6.48
C LEU A 50 7.04 11.56 6.19
N ILE A 51 8.25 11.19 6.62
CA ILE A 51 8.78 9.83 6.42
C ILE A 51 7.93 8.78 7.16
N ILE A 52 7.56 9.04 8.42
CA ILE A 52 6.69 8.13 9.18
C ILE A 52 5.30 8.01 8.53
N ARG A 53 4.79 9.11 7.96
CA ARG A 53 3.53 9.11 7.23
C ARG A 53 3.61 8.29 5.94
N GLU A 54 4.68 8.44 5.16
CA GLU A 54 4.93 7.64 3.95
C GLU A 54 5.00 6.13 4.28
N LEU A 55 5.67 5.77 5.38
CA LEU A 55 5.68 4.39 5.89
C LEU A 55 4.28 3.91 6.34
N GLY A 56 3.44 4.83 6.82
CA GLY A 56 2.04 4.54 7.12
C GLY A 56 1.19 4.29 5.86
N GLU A 57 1.43 5.06 4.82
CA GLU A 57 0.74 4.93 3.52
C GLU A 57 1.18 3.67 2.76
N SER A 58 2.41 3.21 2.95
CA SER A 58 2.92 1.96 2.37
C SER A 58 2.58 0.69 3.15
N GLY A 59 1.88 0.80 4.29
CA GLY A 59 1.48 -0.35 5.12
C GLY A 59 2.59 -0.91 6.02
N MET A 60 3.80 -0.34 5.97
CA MET A 60 4.92 -0.70 6.85
C MET A 60 4.59 -0.32 8.31
N ILE A 61 3.89 0.79 8.53
CA ILE A 61 3.41 1.20 9.85
C ILE A 61 1.89 1.21 9.84
N LEU A 62 1.26 0.45 10.73
CA LEU A 62 -0.19 0.51 10.92
C LEU A 62 -0.55 1.78 11.67
N VAL A 63 -1.49 2.55 11.13
CA VAL A 63 -1.96 3.82 11.71
C VAL A 63 -3.39 3.66 12.22
N ASP A 64 -3.57 3.70 13.53
CA ASP A 64 -4.88 3.81 14.16
C ASP A 64 -5.31 5.27 14.25
N ARG A 65 -6.44 5.57 13.62
CA ARG A 65 -7.03 6.92 13.50
C ARG A 65 -8.29 7.10 14.35
N LYS A 66 -8.65 6.13 15.19
CA LYS A 66 -9.89 6.16 15.98
C LYS A 66 -9.90 7.25 17.06
N ASN A 67 -8.72 7.64 17.54
CA ASN A 67 -8.57 8.63 18.61
C ASN A 67 -8.17 10.01 18.06
N CYS A 68 -8.30 11.05 18.90
CA CYS A 68 -7.85 12.41 18.57
C CYS A 68 -6.33 12.50 18.29
N THR A 69 -5.55 11.50 18.74
CA THR A 69 -4.14 11.33 18.38
C THR A 69 -3.95 10.03 17.60
N TYR A 70 -3.24 10.12 16.46
CA TYR A 70 -2.90 8.94 15.67
C TYR A 70 -1.90 8.08 16.42
N ARG A 71 -2.14 6.77 16.38
CA ARG A 71 -1.24 5.77 16.97
C ARG A 71 -0.63 4.89 15.90
N TYR A 72 0.63 4.56 16.09
CA TYR A 72 1.47 3.88 15.13
C TYR A 72 1.95 2.55 15.70
N THR A 73 1.91 1.51 14.89
CA THR A 73 2.40 0.17 15.23
C THR A 73 3.28 -0.35 14.10
N SER A 74 4.46 -0.86 14.41
CA SER A 74 5.37 -1.45 13.42
C SER A 74 4.75 -2.71 12.79
N ASN A 75 4.76 -2.79 11.46
CA ASN A 75 4.27 -3.91 10.66
C ASN A 75 5.24 -4.20 9.51
N TYR A 76 6.51 -4.34 9.87
CA TYR A 76 7.60 -4.70 8.96
C TYR A 76 8.60 -5.57 9.70
N SER A 77 9.30 -6.40 8.94
CA SER A 77 10.55 -7.02 9.34
C SER A 77 11.73 -6.07 9.13
N LYS A 78 12.86 -6.40 9.77
CA LYS A 78 14.13 -5.67 9.60
C LYS A 78 14.56 -5.59 8.13
N GLU A 79 14.41 -6.67 7.39
CA GLU A 79 14.79 -6.73 5.96
C GLU A 79 13.87 -5.86 5.10
N GLU A 80 12.56 -5.89 5.35
CA GLU A 80 11.58 -5.10 4.59
C GLU A 80 11.83 -3.60 4.70
N ILE A 81 12.09 -3.09 5.90
CA ILE A 81 12.33 -1.67 6.09
C ILE A 81 13.69 -1.23 5.54
N LEU A 82 14.74 -2.04 5.66
CA LEU A 82 16.04 -1.73 5.06
C LEU A 82 15.97 -1.72 3.53
N ASN A 83 15.25 -2.68 2.94
CA ASN A 83 14.98 -2.71 1.50
C ASN A 83 14.16 -1.50 1.04
N PHE A 84 13.21 -1.03 1.86
CA PHE A 84 12.47 0.20 1.57
C PHE A 84 13.38 1.45 1.57
N SER A 85 14.44 1.45 2.39
CA SER A 85 15.44 2.53 2.39
C SER A 85 16.31 2.56 1.14
N SER A 86 16.54 1.41 0.51
CA SER A 86 17.38 1.28 -0.69
C SER A 86 16.63 1.51 -2.00
N LEU A 87 15.30 1.42 -2.00
CA LEU A 87 14.48 1.69 -3.18
C LEU A 87 14.44 3.20 -3.44
N ASP A 88 14.81 3.59 -4.67
CA ASP A 88 14.51 4.93 -5.15
C ASP A 88 12.97 5.14 -5.13
N THR A 89 12.51 6.36 -4.93
CA THR A 89 11.09 6.69 -4.84
C THR A 89 10.34 6.20 -6.10
N ASN A 90 11.01 6.23 -7.25
CA ASN A 90 10.52 5.68 -8.52
C ASN A 90 10.40 4.15 -8.51
N GLU A 91 11.32 3.43 -7.88
CA GLU A 91 11.24 1.96 -7.77
C GLU A 91 10.12 1.53 -6.81
N LEU A 92 9.88 2.28 -5.74
CA LEU A 92 8.75 2.02 -4.84
C LEU A 92 7.41 2.23 -5.55
N ILE A 93 7.27 3.34 -6.29
CA ILE A 93 6.07 3.61 -7.10
C ILE A 93 5.87 2.48 -8.13
N ARG A 94 6.93 2.07 -8.82
CA ARG A 94 6.88 0.97 -9.79
C ARG A 94 6.47 -0.35 -9.13
N LYS A 95 7.01 -0.67 -7.96
CA LYS A 95 6.65 -1.88 -7.20
C LYS A 95 5.17 -1.87 -6.80
N ASN A 96 4.67 -0.75 -6.29
CA ASN A 96 3.27 -0.61 -5.91
C ASN A 96 2.34 -0.72 -7.12
N LEU A 97 2.68 -0.08 -8.24
CA LEU A 97 1.92 -0.22 -9.49
C LEU A 97 1.89 -1.67 -10.02
N LEU A 98 2.98 -2.43 -9.85
CA LEU A 98 3.02 -3.85 -10.20
C LEU A 98 2.13 -4.70 -9.29
N ILE A 99 2.09 -4.39 -7.99
CA ILE A 99 1.19 -5.07 -7.05
C ILE A 99 -0.27 -4.81 -7.44
N GLU A 100 -0.65 -3.56 -7.69
CA GLU A 100 -2.00 -3.21 -8.14
C GLU A 100 -2.35 -3.89 -9.47
N HIS A 101 -1.41 -3.91 -10.43
CA HIS A 101 -1.61 -4.61 -11.70
C HIS A 101 -1.92 -6.10 -11.51
N ASN A 102 -1.21 -6.78 -10.62
CA ASN A 102 -1.46 -8.19 -10.33
C ASN A 102 -2.80 -8.40 -9.61
N ASN A 103 -3.16 -7.53 -8.65
CA ASN A 103 -4.45 -7.59 -7.98
C ASN A 103 -5.62 -7.46 -8.97
N VAL A 104 -5.52 -6.55 -9.95
CA VAL A 104 -6.54 -6.39 -10.99
C VAL A 104 -6.64 -7.63 -11.87
N LEU A 105 -5.51 -8.28 -12.21
CA LEU A 105 -5.52 -9.55 -12.94
C LEU A 105 -6.26 -10.65 -12.17
N ASP A 106 -5.94 -10.83 -10.89
CA ASP A 106 -6.57 -11.83 -10.03
C ASP A 106 -8.09 -11.58 -9.92
N ASN A 107 -8.49 -10.32 -9.77
CA ASN A 107 -9.90 -9.93 -9.73
C ASN A 107 -10.62 -10.25 -11.06
N ILE A 108 -9.98 -10.04 -12.21
CA ILE A 108 -10.55 -10.41 -13.52
C ILE A 108 -10.75 -11.93 -13.61
N GLU A 109 -9.79 -12.73 -13.13
CA GLU A 109 -9.91 -14.18 -13.12
C GLU A 109 -11.05 -14.66 -12.21
N LEU A 110 -11.13 -14.13 -10.99
CA LEU A 110 -12.23 -14.41 -10.06
C LEU A 110 -13.60 -14.08 -10.68
N LEU A 111 -13.72 -12.93 -11.34
CA LEU A 111 -14.97 -12.52 -11.98
C LEU A 111 -15.36 -13.42 -13.15
N HIS A 112 -14.39 -13.90 -13.94
CA HIS A 112 -14.65 -14.89 -15.00
C HIS A 112 -15.17 -16.20 -14.40
N ASN A 113 -14.56 -16.68 -13.32
CA ASN A 113 -15.00 -17.88 -12.62
C ASN A 113 -16.41 -17.73 -12.06
N GLU A 114 -16.74 -16.56 -11.50
CA GLU A 114 -18.08 -16.24 -11.02
C GLU A 114 -19.12 -16.25 -12.16
N ILE A 115 -18.80 -15.63 -13.31
CA ILE A 115 -19.66 -15.64 -14.51
C ILE A 115 -19.90 -17.06 -15.02
N ASN A 116 -18.87 -17.91 -15.04
CA ASN A 116 -18.99 -19.31 -15.45
C ASN A 116 -19.89 -20.12 -14.49
N ALA A 117 -19.80 -19.84 -13.19
CA ALA A 117 -20.71 -20.42 -12.21
C ALA A 117 -22.16 -19.97 -12.46
N TYR A 118 -22.40 -18.68 -12.75
CA TYR A 118 -23.73 -18.19 -13.10
C TYR A 118 -24.29 -18.88 -14.35
N TYR A 119 -23.50 -19.05 -15.41
CA TYR A 119 -23.94 -19.79 -16.59
C TYR A 119 -24.33 -21.23 -16.26
N SER A 120 -23.53 -21.90 -15.42
CA SER A 120 -23.83 -23.26 -14.97
C SER A 120 -25.15 -23.33 -14.19
N TYR A 121 -25.44 -22.34 -13.34
CA TYR A 121 -26.69 -22.28 -12.58
C TYR A 121 -27.89 -21.87 -13.42
N SER A 122 -27.72 -21.01 -14.42
CA SER A 122 -28.77 -20.66 -15.37
C SER A 122 -29.29 -21.90 -16.11
N GLY A 123 -28.40 -22.82 -16.49
CA GLY A 123 -28.79 -24.10 -17.09
C GLY A 123 -29.49 -25.06 -16.13
N LYS A 124 -29.08 -25.07 -14.84
CA LYS A 124 -29.68 -25.95 -13.81
C LYS A 124 -31.04 -25.46 -13.31
N PHE A 125 -31.25 -24.15 -13.30
CA PHE A 125 -32.46 -23.52 -12.74
C PHE A 125 -33.08 -22.53 -13.74
N PRO A 126 -33.76 -23.02 -14.80
CA PRO A 126 -34.31 -22.17 -15.85
C PRO A 126 -35.30 -21.10 -15.33
N ILE A 127 -36.02 -21.40 -14.24
CA ILE A 127 -37.01 -20.51 -13.62
C ILE A 127 -36.39 -19.17 -13.16
N ILE A 128 -35.12 -19.19 -12.73
CA ILE A 128 -34.39 -17.99 -12.28
C ILE A 128 -33.39 -17.48 -13.32
N SER A 129 -33.44 -18.01 -14.55
CA SER A 129 -32.48 -17.70 -15.61
C SER A 129 -32.43 -16.21 -15.94
N ASP A 130 -33.58 -15.52 -15.95
CA ASP A 130 -33.63 -14.08 -16.23
C ASP A 130 -32.94 -13.24 -15.15
N ALA A 131 -33.11 -13.62 -13.88
CA ALA A 131 -32.43 -13.00 -12.76
C ALA A 131 -30.92 -13.23 -12.84
N ILE A 132 -30.50 -14.47 -13.14
CA ILE A 132 -29.09 -14.81 -13.35
C ILE A 132 -28.51 -14.05 -14.55
N GLY A 133 -29.26 -13.91 -15.65
CA GLY A 133 -28.86 -13.14 -16.83
C GLY A 133 -28.59 -11.67 -16.50
N THR A 134 -29.39 -11.08 -15.60
CA THR A 134 -29.16 -9.71 -15.11
C THR A 134 -27.88 -9.61 -14.28
N LEU A 135 -27.59 -10.58 -13.42
CA LEU A 135 -26.34 -10.66 -12.66
C LEU A 135 -25.12 -10.78 -13.58
N ILE A 136 -25.19 -11.68 -14.58
CA ILE A 136 -24.13 -11.85 -15.59
C ILE A 136 -23.89 -10.53 -16.33
N LYS A 137 -24.95 -9.82 -16.72
CA LYS A 137 -24.82 -8.53 -17.43
C LYS A 137 -24.12 -7.49 -16.56
N ASN A 138 -24.42 -7.42 -15.27
CA ASN A 138 -23.75 -6.50 -14.35
C ASN A 138 -22.28 -6.87 -14.15
N LYS A 139 -21.96 -8.14 -13.94
CA LYS A 139 -20.59 -8.63 -13.80
C LYS A 139 -19.76 -8.41 -15.07
N LYS A 140 -20.34 -8.56 -16.26
CA LYS A 140 -19.65 -8.21 -17.52
C LYS A 140 -19.29 -6.73 -17.62
N LYS A 141 -20.11 -5.82 -17.08
CA LYS A 141 -19.77 -4.38 -17.04
C LYS A 141 -18.59 -4.12 -16.10
N GLU A 142 -18.60 -4.72 -14.92
CA GLU A 142 -17.48 -4.67 -13.98
C GLU A 142 -16.19 -5.19 -14.62
N LEU A 143 -16.27 -6.27 -15.39
CA LEU A 143 -15.14 -6.83 -16.13
C LEU A 143 -14.54 -5.85 -17.15
N ILE A 144 -15.39 -5.08 -17.85
CA ILE A 144 -14.93 -4.05 -18.80
C ILE A 144 -14.17 -2.94 -18.05
N LEU A 145 -14.64 -2.53 -16.88
CA LEU A 145 -13.97 -1.51 -16.06
C LEU A 145 -12.60 -2.00 -15.58
N LEU A 146 -12.52 -3.21 -15.03
CA LEU A 146 -11.24 -3.79 -14.58
C LEU A 146 -10.24 -3.95 -15.73
N ARG A 147 -10.70 -4.32 -16.94
CA ARG A 147 -9.82 -4.37 -18.13
C ARG A 147 -9.31 -3.00 -18.54
N ALA A 148 -10.16 -1.96 -18.44
CA ALA A 148 -9.73 -0.59 -18.73
C ALA A 148 -8.69 -0.11 -17.71
N GLU A 149 -8.89 -0.42 -16.43
CA GLU A 149 -7.94 -0.15 -15.34
C GLU A 149 -6.61 -0.87 -15.56
N LEU A 150 -6.65 -2.17 -15.89
CA LEU A 150 -5.45 -2.95 -16.20
C LEU A 150 -4.65 -2.32 -17.35
N ASN A 151 -5.33 -1.86 -18.39
CA ASN A 151 -4.68 -1.20 -19.52
C ASN A 151 -4.07 0.16 -19.12
N ALA A 152 -4.75 0.93 -18.26
CA ALA A 152 -4.20 2.16 -17.72
C ALA A 152 -2.94 1.90 -16.89
N LEU A 153 -2.97 0.90 -16.00
CA LEU A 153 -1.81 0.50 -15.19
C LEU A 153 -0.64 0.06 -16.07
N LYS A 154 -0.90 -0.73 -17.12
CA LYS A 154 0.12 -1.14 -18.08
C LYS A 154 0.78 0.05 -18.76
N ASN A 155 -0.02 1.00 -19.25
CA ASN A 155 0.50 2.22 -19.90
C ASN A 155 1.37 3.03 -18.93
N ILE A 156 0.96 3.15 -17.66
CA ILE A 156 1.74 3.86 -16.63
C ILE A 156 3.06 3.13 -16.37
N LEU A 157 3.06 1.80 -16.30
CA LEU A 157 4.27 0.99 -16.07
C LEU A 157 5.26 1.03 -17.24
N GLU A 158 4.80 1.32 -18.46
CA GLU A 158 5.60 1.49 -19.68
C GLU A 158 6.24 2.89 -19.80
N ILE A 159 5.75 3.89 -19.05
CA ILE A 159 6.41 5.20 -18.97
C ILE A 159 7.71 5.02 -18.19
N GLN A 160 8.84 4.98 -18.91
CA GLN A 160 10.18 5.00 -18.33
C GLN A 160 10.45 6.38 -17.72
N TYR A 161 10.92 6.41 -16.47
CA TYR A 161 11.46 7.58 -15.78
C TYR A 161 12.99 7.57 -15.84
#